data_AF-A0A7U9X378-F1
#
_entry.id   AF-A0A7U9X378-F1
#
_cell.length_a   1.000
_cell.length_b   1.000
_cell.length_c   1.000
_cell.angle_alpha   90.00
_cell.angle_beta   90.00
_cell.angle_gamma   90.00
#
_symmetry.space_group_name_H-M   'P 1'
#
loop_
_entity.id
_entity.type
_entity.pdbx_description
1 polymer ?
#
loop_
_entity_poly.entity_id
_entity_poly.type
_entity_poly.pdbx_seq_one_letter_code
_entity_poly.pdbx_strand_id
1 'polypeptide(L)'
;MKWIVSSDPRIFVNRAHMSARLQYIQSVTDAPVTDWMITRKNSAFPKSLFCCMTNDELNGTFITAHIGEVQRLCSVHEIAMSDFVIANTCIWEKSSNKQILYYMMNINKKAVLWFSKQTLSLEENYNLRQSTLLSNVGTFGFNTSLSERLLFSNRHKGFMKAVSFAFDKVSPIILPQDYDSIIM
;
A
#
# COMPACT_ATOMS: atom_id res chain seq x y z
N MET A 1 6.74 9.76 8.61
CA MET A 1 6.31 9.03 7.40
C MET A 1 4.97 9.54 6.85
N LYS A 2 4.74 9.49 5.54
CA LYS A 2 3.46 9.88 4.89
C LYS A 2 2.53 8.68 4.74
N TRP A 3 1.25 8.87 4.99
CA TRP A 3 0.21 7.85 4.84
C TRP A 3 -0.89 8.36 3.93
N ILE A 4 -1.14 7.67 2.83
CA ILE A 4 -2.07 8.08 1.76
C ILE A 4 -3.15 7.01 1.60
N VAL A 5 -4.41 7.43 1.60
CA VAL A 5 -5.57 6.55 1.41
C VAL A 5 -6.46 7.12 0.30
N SER A 6 -6.84 6.27 -0.65
CA SER A 6 -7.79 6.66 -1.71
C SER A 6 -9.17 6.98 -1.12
N SER A 7 -9.85 7.98 -1.69
CA SER A 7 -11.25 8.26 -1.38
C SER A 7 -12.24 7.37 -2.12
N ASP A 8 -11.80 6.31 -2.82
CA ASP A 8 -12.70 5.35 -3.46
C ASP A 8 -13.59 4.67 -2.40
N PRO A 9 -14.92 4.58 -2.60
CA PRO A 9 -15.85 3.93 -1.67
C PRO A 9 -15.51 2.47 -1.31
N ARG A 10 -14.72 1.78 -2.15
CA ARG A 10 -14.24 0.41 -1.89
C ARG A 10 -13.07 0.37 -0.91
N ILE A 11 -12.43 1.51 -0.65
CA ILE A 11 -11.26 1.65 0.24
C ILE A 11 -11.63 2.52 1.46
N PHE A 12 -12.25 3.65 1.21
CA PHE A 12 -12.84 4.55 2.21
C PHE A 12 -14.34 4.28 2.34
N VAL A 13 -14.83 4.04 3.55
CA VAL A 13 -16.26 3.78 3.79
C VAL A 13 -16.95 4.95 4.50
N ASN A 14 -16.40 5.41 5.63
CA ASN A 14 -16.96 6.50 6.42
C ASN A 14 -15.92 7.14 7.36
N ARG A 15 -16.30 8.17 8.12
CA ARG A 15 -15.41 8.87 9.07
C ARG A 15 -14.94 7.98 10.23
N ALA A 16 -15.78 7.05 10.70
CA ALA A 16 -15.40 6.13 11.76
C ALA A 16 -14.26 5.21 11.31
N HIS A 17 -14.29 4.70 10.07
CA HIS A 17 -13.19 3.95 9.48
C HIS A 17 -11.90 4.76 9.43
N MET A 18 -11.97 6.05 9.08
CA MET A 18 -10.77 6.90 9.03
C MET A 18 -10.19 7.21 10.40
N SER A 19 -11.05 7.35 11.41
CA SER A 19 -10.62 7.50 12.81
C SER A 19 -9.93 6.23 13.30
N ALA A 20 -10.51 5.07 12.99
CA ALA A 20 -9.92 3.77 13.33
C ALA A 20 -8.60 3.51 12.58
N ARG A 21 -8.46 3.99 11.34
CA ARG A 21 -7.20 3.98 10.60
C ARG A 21 -6.12 4.82 11.28
N LEU A 22 -6.43 5.99 11.84
CA LEU A 22 -5.44 6.77 12.60
C LEU A 22 -4.95 6.01 13.83
N GLN A 23 -5.87 5.38 14.58
CA GLN A 23 -5.52 4.55 15.73
C GLN A 23 -4.64 3.37 15.34
N TYR A 24 -4.95 2.73 14.21
CA TYR A 24 -4.10 1.68 13.65
C TYR A 24 -2.70 2.20 13.29
N ILE A 25 -2.61 3.33 12.58
CA ILE A 25 -1.33 3.92 12.16
C ILE A 25 -0.48 4.21 13.40
N GLN A 26 -1.05 4.91 14.38
CA GLN A 26 -0.38 5.23 15.64
C GLN A 26 0.12 3.97 16.35
N SER A 27 -0.67 2.90 16.32
CA SER A 27 -0.30 1.63 16.93
C SER A 27 0.85 0.92 16.22
N VAL A 28 0.91 0.98 14.88
CA VAL A 28 1.95 0.27 14.12
C VAL A 28 3.26 1.05 14.03
N THR A 29 3.20 2.38 14.07
CA THR A 29 4.40 3.23 14.06
C THR A 29 4.92 3.54 15.45
N ASP A 30 4.10 3.39 16.49
CA ASP A 30 4.40 3.84 17.86
C ASP A 30 4.76 5.34 17.91
N ALA A 31 4.10 6.14 17.06
CA ALA A 31 4.39 7.56 16.89
C ALA A 31 3.10 8.41 16.74
N PRO A 32 3.11 9.68 17.18
CA PRO A 32 1.98 10.58 16.98
C PRO A 32 1.62 10.74 15.49
N VAL A 33 0.32 10.80 15.22
CA VAL A 33 -0.25 10.92 13.87
C VAL A 33 -1.00 12.24 13.76
N THR A 34 -0.83 12.96 12.65
CA THR A 34 -1.62 14.16 12.34
C THR A 34 -3.05 13.79 11.93
N ASP A 35 -3.96 14.75 11.98
CA ASP A 35 -5.27 14.59 11.36
C ASP A 35 -5.18 14.37 9.85
N TRP A 36 -6.26 13.81 9.28
CA TRP A 36 -6.40 13.63 7.85
C TRP A 36 -6.54 14.97 7.12
N MET A 37 -5.64 15.22 6.20
CA MET A 37 -5.75 16.26 5.18
C MET A 37 -6.34 15.69 3.91
N ILE A 38 -7.27 16.41 3.28
CA ILE A 38 -7.88 16.02 2.01
C ILE A 38 -7.19 16.76 0.88
N THR A 39 -6.56 16.03 -0.04
CA THR A 39 -6.01 16.65 -1.25
C THR A 39 -7.14 16.93 -2.25
N ARG A 40 -7.04 18.09 -2.91
CA ARG A 40 -7.99 18.46 -3.98
C ARG A 40 -7.72 17.60 -5.21
N LYS A 41 -8.81 17.24 -5.91
CA LYS A 41 -8.75 16.58 -7.21
C LYS A 41 -7.94 17.43 -8.19
N ASN A 42 -7.13 16.77 -9.02
CA ASN A 42 -6.46 17.40 -10.15
C ASN A 42 -6.42 16.45 -11.35
N SER A 43 -5.86 16.88 -12.48
CA SER A 43 -5.79 16.06 -13.69
C SER A 43 -5.02 14.75 -13.49
N ALA A 44 -4.01 14.74 -12.61
CA ALA A 44 -3.25 13.54 -12.26
C ALA A 44 -4.03 12.59 -11.33
N PHE A 45 -4.82 13.14 -10.41
CA PHE A 45 -5.61 12.43 -9.41
C PHE A 45 -7.09 12.84 -9.49
N PRO A 46 -7.90 12.15 -10.32
CA PRO A 46 -9.32 12.47 -10.50
C PRO A 46 -10.16 12.21 -9.24
N LYS A 47 -9.60 11.47 -8.27
CA LYS A 47 -10.17 11.23 -6.95
C LYS A 47 -9.36 11.97 -5.90
N SER A 48 -10.04 12.45 -4.86
CA SER A 48 -9.40 13.01 -3.68
C SER A 48 -8.61 11.92 -2.95
N LEU A 49 -7.53 12.32 -2.28
CA LEU A 49 -6.77 11.42 -1.41
C LEU A 49 -6.83 11.97 0.01
N PHE A 50 -6.84 11.07 0.97
CA PHE A 50 -6.66 11.39 2.37
C PHE A 50 -5.19 11.17 2.73
N CYS A 51 -4.55 12.18 3.29
CA CYS A 51 -3.15 12.14 3.67
C CYS A 51 -3.01 12.48 5.17
N CYS A 52 -2.24 11.69 5.91
CA CYS A 52 -1.75 12.07 7.23
C CYS A 52 -0.25 11.78 7.35
N MET A 53 0.36 12.30 8.40
CA MET A 53 1.78 12.12 8.67
C MET A 53 1.99 11.58 10.08
N THR A 54 3.04 10.79 10.22
CA THR A 54 3.56 10.29 11.51
C THR A 54 4.86 11.01 11.83
N ASN A 55 5.04 11.36 13.10
CA ASN A 55 6.28 11.95 13.60
C ASN A 55 7.25 10.87 14.10
N ASP A 56 7.64 9.98 13.18
CA ASP A 56 8.52 8.83 13.41
C ASP A 56 9.91 9.00 12.74
N GLU A 57 10.20 10.20 12.22
CA GLU A 57 11.41 10.55 11.47
C GLU A 57 11.68 9.70 10.21
N LEU A 58 10.77 8.79 9.85
CA LEU A 58 10.93 7.93 8.69
C LEU A 58 10.54 8.67 7.40
N ASN A 59 11.49 8.74 6.47
CA ASN A 59 11.27 9.23 5.10
C ASN A 59 10.65 8.13 4.21
N GLY A 60 9.41 7.75 4.52
CA GLY A 60 8.66 6.74 3.77
C GLY A 60 7.26 7.20 3.37
N THR A 61 6.65 6.47 2.43
CA THR A 61 5.25 6.67 2.02
C THR A 61 4.49 5.36 2.06
N PHE A 62 3.40 5.29 2.83
CA PHE A 62 2.45 4.18 2.84
C PHE A 62 1.22 4.56 2.00
N ILE A 63 0.82 3.71 1.06
CA ILE A 63 -0.27 3.99 0.13
C ILE A 63 -1.29 2.85 0.19
N THR A 64 -2.53 3.16 0.58
CA THR A 64 -3.69 2.27 0.43
C THR A 64 -4.61 2.83 -0.65
N ALA A 65 -4.50 2.32 -1.87
CA ALA A 65 -5.24 2.82 -3.03
C ALA A 65 -5.41 1.70 -4.07
N HIS A 66 -6.16 1.96 -5.15
CA HIS A 66 -6.16 1.05 -6.29
C HIS A 66 -4.83 1.11 -7.05
N ILE A 67 -4.45 0.02 -7.73
CA ILE A 67 -3.16 -0.09 -8.41
C ILE A 67 -2.86 1.05 -9.37
N GLY A 68 -3.86 1.51 -10.14
CA GLY A 68 -3.69 2.66 -11.04
C GLY A 68 -3.44 3.98 -10.32
N GLU A 69 -3.97 4.17 -9.11
CA GLU A 69 -3.67 5.32 -8.26
C GLU A 69 -2.27 5.21 -7.66
N VAL A 70 -1.88 4.02 -7.19
CA VAL A 70 -0.53 3.73 -6.69
C VAL A 70 0.51 4.03 -7.77
N GLN A 71 0.29 3.59 -9.01
CA GLN A 71 1.20 3.84 -10.13
C GLN A 71 1.41 5.34 -10.37
N ARG A 72 0.34 6.13 -10.35
CA ARG A 72 0.42 7.58 -10.52
C ARG A 72 1.11 8.25 -9.35
N LEU A 73 0.78 7.85 -8.11
CA LEU A 73 1.42 8.36 -6.89
C LEU A 73 2.93 8.10 -6.89
N CYS A 74 3.34 6.87 -7.18
CA CYS A 74 4.74 6.49 -7.25
C CYS A 74 5.52 7.15 -8.40
N SER A 75 4.83 7.73 -9.38
CA SER A 75 5.46 8.54 -10.44
C SER A 75 5.68 10.01 -10.04
N VAL A 76 5.09 10.46 -8.93
CA VAL A 76 5.31 11.82 -8.40
C VAL A 76 6.68 11.89 -7.74
N HIS A 77 7.47 12.89 -8.10
CA HIS A 77 8.85 13.07 -7.63
C HIS A 77 8.97 12.99 -6.09
N GLU A 78 8.08 13.66 -5.37
CA GLU A 78 8.07 13.67 -3.90
C GLU A 78 7.89 12.28 -3.27
N ILE A 79 7.13 11.38 -3.91
CA ILE A 79 6.91 10.01 -3.42
C ILE A 79 8.04 9.09 -3.88
N ALA A 80 8.52 9.25 -5.11
CA ALA A 80 9.61 8.44 -5.65
C ALA A 80 10.95 8.72 -4.93
N MET A 81 11.14 9.93 -4.41
CA MET A 81 12.32 10.32 -3.63
C MET A 81 12.31 9.85 -2.17
N SER A 82 11.22 9.27 -1.68
CA SER A 82 11.20 8.64 -0.35
C SER A 82 12.19 7.48 -0.28
N ASP A 83 12.74 7.21 0.91
CA ASP A 83 13.68 6.08 1.13
C ASP A 83 13.00 4.74 0.83
N PHE A 84 11.69 4.67 1.11
CA PHE A 84 10.87 3.51 0.80
C PHE A 84 9.39 3.89 0.56
N VAL A 85 8.72 3.08 -0.25
CA VAL A 85 7.27 3.15 -0.46
C VAL A 85 6.65 1.80 -0.17
N ILE A 86 5.52 1.79 0.54
CA ILE A 86 4.73 0.60 0.85
C ILE A 86 3.38 0.75 0.15
N ALA A 87 3.12 -0.10 -0.83
CA ALA A 87 1.88 -0.15 -1.59
C ALA A 87 0.97 -1.26 -1.07
N ASN A 88 -0.05 -0.88 -0.30
CA ASN A 88 -1.14 -1.74 0.12
C ASN A 88 -2.27 -1.70 -0.93
N THR A 89 -2.13 -2.51 -1.97
CA THR A 89 -3.03 -2.55 -3.13
C THR A 89 -3.20 -3.99 -3.63
N CYS A 90 -4.37 -4.31 -4.19
CA CYS A 90 -4.51 -5.52 -5.00
C CYS A 90 -3.68 -5.37 -6.29
N ILE A 91 -2.97 -6.43 -6.67
CA ILE A 91 -2.30 -6.52 -7.98
C ILE A 91 -3.27 -7.20 -8.95
N TRP A 92 -3.71 -6.46 -9.98
CA TRP A 92 -4.64 -6.97 -11.00
C TRP A 92 -3.91 -7.48 -12.24
N GLU A 93 -2.86 -6.78 -12.65
CA GLU A 93 -2.04 -7.14 -13.80
C GLU A 93 -0.71 -7.71 -13.32
N LYS A 94 -0.25 -8.78 -13.99
CA LYS A 94 1.08 -9.33 -13.71
C LYS A 94 2.13 -8.25 -13.96
N SER A 95 3.17 -8.22 -13.14
CA SER A 95 4.30 -7.28 -13.23
C SER A 95 4.03 -5.80 -12.93
N SER A 96 2.80 -5.37 -12.57
CA SER A 96 2.54 -3.96 -12.23
C SER A 96 3.46 -3.44 -11.11
N ASN A 97 3.75 -4.28 -10.12
CA ASN A 97 4.69 -3.95 -9.03
C ASN A 97 6.09 -3.62 -9.56
N LYS A 98 6.59 -4.34 -10.57
CA LYS A 98 7.88 -4.11 -11.21
C LYS A 98 7.88 -2.86 -12.07
N GLN A 99 6.82 -2.66 -12.84
CA GLN A 99 6.66 -1.46 -13.65
C GLN A 99 6.65 -0.20 -12.77
N ILE A 100 5.96 -0.24 -11.63
CA ILE A 100 5.94 0.85 -10.65
C ILE A 100 7.34 1.09 -10.06
N LEU A 101 8.05 0.02 -9.66
CA LEU A 101 9.42 0.17 -9.17
C LEU A 101 10.32 0.78 -10.25
N TYR A 102 10.20 0.36 -11.50
CA TYR A 102 10.97 0.92 -12.61
C TYR A 102 10.72 2.41 -12.80
N TYR A 103 9.46 2.86 -12.73
CA TYR A 103 9.14 4.30 -12.79
C TYR A 103 9.75 5.07 -11.63
N MET A 104 9.67 4.55 -10.40
CA MET A 104 10.33 5.16 -9.25
C MET A 104 11.84 5.24 -9.44
N MET A 105 12.46 4.17 -9.95
CA MET A 105 13.90 4.09 -10.20
C MET A 105 14.39 5.01 -11.32
N ASN A 106 13.50 5.52 -12.18
CA ASN A 106 13.86 6.57 -13.12
C ASN A 106 14.06 7.93 -12.44
N ILE A 107 13.44 8.14 -11.28
CA ILE A 107 13.57 9.36 -10.47
C ILE A 107 14.63 9.16 -9.38
N ASN A 108 14.54 8.06 -8.64
CA ASN A 108 15.43 7.71 -7.54
C ASN A 108 15.98 6.29 -7.73
N LYS A 109 17.24 6.16 -8.17
CA LYS A 109 17.88 4.86 -8.42
C LYS A 109 17.97 3.94 -7.20
N LYS A 110 17.82 4.48 -5.99
CA LYS A 110 17.83 3.75 -4.71
C LYS A 110 16.42 3.46 -4.17
N ALA A 111 15.37 3.76 -4.94
CA ALA A 111 13.99 3.56 -4.53
C ALA A 111 13.74 2.12 -4.03
N VAL A 112 13.10 2.01 -2.87
CA VAL A 112 12.68 0.72 -2.31
C VAL A 112 11.16 0.65 -2.34
N LEU A 113 10.60 -0.42 -2.88
CA LEU A 113 9.17 -0.64 -2.99
C LEU A 113 8.75 -1.95 -2.33
N TRP A 114 7.73 -1.89 -1.49
CA TRP A 114 7.11 -3.03 -0.82
C TRP A 114 5.65 -3.14 -1.27
N PHE A 115 5.20 -4.34 -1.59
CA PHE A 115 3.81 -4.61 -1.97
C PHE A 115 3.10 -5.45 -0.93
N SER A 116 1.79 -5.22 -0.76
CA SER A 116 0.98 -6.09 0.08
C SER A 116 0.98 -7.52 -0.45
N LYS A 117 1.03 -8.47 0.48
CA LYS A 117 0.87 -9.89 0.21
C LYS A 117 -0.48 -10.11 -0.43
N GLN A 118 -0.46 -10.74 -1.60
CA GLN A 118 -1.67 -11.11 -2.30
C GLN A 118 -2.11 -12.50 -1.84
N THR A 119 -3.40 -12.69 -1.65
CA THR A 119 -4.01 -13.99 -1.42
C THR A 119 -4.80 -14.39 -2.66
N LEU A 120 -4.65 -15.62 -3.11
CA LEU A 120 -5.47 -16.17 -4.19
C LEU A 120 -6.92 -16.30 -3.70
N SER A 121 -7.84 -15.62 -4.36
CA SER A 121 -9.28 -15.70 -4.14
C SER A 121 -9.96 -16.08 -5.46
N LEU A 122 -10.86 -17.05 -5.41
CA LEU A 122 -11.76 -17.35 -6.53
C LEU A 122 -12.87 -16.28 -6.57
N GLU A 123 -13.03 -15.62 -7.72
CA GLU A 123 -14.21 -14.78 -7.96
C GLU A 123 -15.40 -15.62 -8.44
N GLU A 124 -16.60 -15.01 -8.42
CA GLU A 124 -17.87 -15.61 -8.88
C GLU A 124 -17.81 -16.16 -10.32
N ASN A 125 -16.88 -15.65 -11.13
CA ASN A 125 -16.64 -16.09 -12.51
C ASN A 125 -15.58 -17.20 -12.63
N TYR A 126 -15.21 -17.88 -11.53
CA TYR A 126 -14.17 -18.93 -11.48
C TYR A 126 -12.76 -18.47 -11.86
N ASN A 127 -12.50 -17.16 -11.89
CA ASN A 127 -11.16 -16.62 -12.10
C ASN A 127 -10.38 -16.64 -10.77
N LEU A 128 -9.18 -17.22 -10.81
CA LEU A 128 -8.19 -17.12 -9.72
C LEU A 128 -7.60 -15.72 -9.70
N ARG A 129 -7.88 -14.98 -8.63
CA ARG A 129 -7.46 -13.59 -8.47
C ARG A 129 -6.47 -13.44 -7.32
N GLN A 130 -5.37 -12.75 -7.57
CA GLN A 130 -4.50 -12.25 -6.50
C GLN A 130 -5.16 -11.00 -5.89
N SER A 131 -5.69 -11.14 -4.68
CA SER A 131 -6.40 -10.08 -3.98
C SER A 131 -5.79 -9.87 -2.61
N THR A 132 -5.71 -8.64 -2.13
CA THR A 132 -5.55 -8.43 -0.69
C THR A 132 -6.89 -8.81 -0.06
N LEU A 133 -7.03 -10.01 0.48
CA LEU A 133 -8.28 -10.48 1.07
C LEU A 133 -8.70 -9.51 2.20
N LEU A 134 -9.59 -8.58 1.85
CA LEU A 134 -10.24 -7.61 2.74
C LEU A 134 -11.35 -8.34 3.48
N SER A 135 -10.99 -9.36 4.26
CA SER A 135 -11.92 -9.91 5.24
C SER A 135 -12.10 -8.88 6.35
N ASN A 136 -13.34 -8.46 6.59
CA ASN A 136 -13.69 -7.64 7.72
C ASN A 136 -13.57 -8.48 9.00
N VAL A 137 -12.34 -8.73 9.45
CA VAL A 137 -12.09 -9.38 10.74
C VAL A 137 -12.09 -8.31 11.82
N GLY A 138 -13.30 -7.76 12.06
CA GLY A 138 -13.88 -7.11 13.26
C GLY A 138 -13.04 -6.39 14.32
N THR A 139 -11.73 -6.24 14.17
CA THR A 139 -10.81 -5.85 15.27
C THR A 139 -10.31 -4.42 15.11
N PHE A 140 -10.29 -3.89 13.87
CA PHE A 140 -9.65 -2.62 13.54
C PHE A 140 -10.63 -1.50 13.19
N GLY A 141 -11.94 -1.76 13.12
CA GLY A 141 -12.93 -0.74 12.73
C GLY A 141 -12.87 -0.29 11.27
N PHE A 142 -12.13 -0.99 10.41
CA PHE A 142 -12.11 -0.82 8.95
C PHE A 142 -11.68 -2.12 8.24
N ASN A 143 -11.90 -2.20 6.92
CA ASN A 143 -11.48 -3.34 6.11
C ASN A 143 -9.95 -3.39 6.01
N THR A 144 -9.34 -4.47 6.52
CA THR A 144 -7.88 -4.66 6.54
C THR A 144 -7.42 -5.70 5.53
N SER A 145 -6.25 -5.47 4.92
CA SER A 145 -5.54 -6.49 4.16
C SER A 145 -4.83 -7.49 5.08
N LEU A 146 -4.44 -8.64 4.53
CA LEU A 146 -3.55 -9.58 5.23
C LEU A 146 -2.26 -8.88 5.69
N SER A 147 -1.67 -8.04 4.85
CA SER A 147 -0.46 -7.28 5.19
C SER A 147 -0.69 -6.30 6.34
N GLU A 148 -1.81 -5.58 6.38
CA GLU A 148 -2.12 -4.69 7.52
C GLU A 148 -2.24 -5.49 8.83
N ARG A 149 -2.90 -6.65 8.81
CA ARG A 149 -2.99 -7.52 10.00
C ARG A 149 -1.63 -8.05 10.44
N LEU A 150 -0.77 -8.45 9.50
CA LEU A 150 0.59 -8.91 9.79
C LEU A 150 1.50 -7.79 10.30
N LEU A 151 1.34 -6.58 9.77
CA LEU A 151 2.07 -5.40 10.24
C LEU A 151 1.73 -5.12 11.70
N PHE A 152 0.42 -5.11 12.02
CA PHE A 152 -0.04 -4.91 13.38
C PHE A 152 0.39 -6.00 14.34
N SER A 153 0.31 -7.28 13.97
CA SER A 153 0.72 -8.37 14.85
C SER A 153 2.23 -8.35 15.16
N ASN A 154 3.05 -7.83 14.24
CA ASN A 154 4.49 -7.70 14.41
C ASN A 154 4.96 -6.31 14.86
N ARG A 155 4.06 -5.37 15.18
CA ARG A 155 4.38 -3.96 15.50
C ARG A 155 5.42 -3.80 16.62
N HIS A 156 5.41 -4.70 17.60
CA HIS A 156 6.36 -4.72 18.72
C HIS A 156 7.83 -4.94 18.30
N LYS A 157 8.10 -5.29 17.03
CA LYS A 157 9.45 -5.53 16.49
C LYS A 157 10.09 -4.27 15.90
N GLY A 158 9.40 -3.13 15.93
CA GLY A 158 9.76 -1.91 15.22
C GLY A 158 9.20 -1.89 13.79
N PHE A 159 8.84 -0.69 13.31
CA PHE A 159 8.04 -0.52 12.09
C PHE A 159 8.64 -1.22 10.87
N MET A 160 9.87 -0.89 10.48
CA MET A 160 10.47 -1.47 9.27
C MET A 160 10.72 -2.98 9.36
N LYS A 161 11.00 -3.49 10.56
CA LYS A 161 11.10 -4.94 10.78
C LYS A 161 9.74 -5.60 10.62
N ALA A 162 8.68 -5.01 11.17
CA ALA A 162 7.31 -5.48 10.98
C ALA A 162 6.88 -5.44 9.50
N VAL A 163 7.25 -4.38 8.76
CA VAL A 163 7.02 -4.27 7.31
C VAL A 163 7.64 -5.45 6.55
N SER A 164 8.88 -5.84 6.89
CA SER A 164 9.55 -6.95 6.22
C SER A 164 8.87 -8.33 6.40
N PHE A 165 8.08 -8.50 7.47
CA PHE A 165 7.25 -9.70 7.66
C PHE A 165 5.91 -9.61 6.94
N ALA A 166 5.38 -8.39 6.81
CA ALA A 166 4.01 -8.13 6.38
C ALA A 166 3.88 -7.86 4.87
N PHE A 167 4.92 -7.35 4.21
CA PHE A 167 4.93 -6.93 2.81
C PHE A 167 6.07 -7.59 2.05
N ASP A 168 5.86 -7.81 0.76
CA ASP A 168 6.84 -8.39 -0.14
C ASP A 168 7.68 -7.29 -0.76
N LYS A 169 9.00 -7.35 -0.58
CA LYS A 169 9.93 -6.42 -1.23
C LYS A 169 9.95 -6.70 -2.73
N VAL A 170 9.73 -5.67 -3.55
CA VAL A 170 9.79 -5.79 -5.00
C VAL A 170 11.26 -5.85 -5.42
N SER A 171 11.62 -6.88 -6.18
CA SER A 171 12.93 -6.98 -6.83
C SER A 171 12.93 -6.22 -8.15
N PRO A 172 13.98 -5.43 -8.46
CA PRO A 172 14.14 -4.79 -9.76
C PRO A 172 14.49 -5.79 -10.87
N ILE A 173 14.90 -7.02 -10.51
CA ILE A 173 15.26 -8.07 -11.46
C ILE A 173 13.99 -8.83 -11.86
N ILE A 174 13.79 -9.06 -13.15
CA ILE A 174 12.75 -9.97 -13.64
C ILE A 174 13.24 -11.40 -13.42
N LEU A 175 12.48 -12.18 -12.64
CA LEU A 175 12.76 -13.57 -12.31
C LEU A 175 11.93 -14.48 -13.22
N PRO A 176 12.32 -15.75 -13.43
CA PRO A 176 11.56 -16.71 -14.24
C PRO A 176 10.09 -16.85 -13.81
N GLN A 177 9.82 -16.82 -12.51
CA GLN A 177 8.45 -16.84 -11.95
C GLN A 177 7.56 -15.67 -12.39
N ASP A 178 8.13 -14.59 -12.94
CA ASP A 178 7.37 -13.48 -13.54
C ASP A 178 6.98 -13.76 -15.00
N TYR A 179 7.55 -14.80 -15.63
CA TYR A 179 7.26 -15.28 -16.98
C TYR A 179 6.35 -16.50 -17.01
N ASP A 180 6.20 -17.25 -15.91
CA ASP A 180 5.43 -18.50 -15.86
C ASP A 180 3.92 -18.28 -16.00
N SER A 181 3.51 -18.11 -17.26
CA SER A 181 2.21 -18.52 -17.83
C SER A 181 2.28 -18.66 -19.35
N ILE A 182 3.48 -18.87 -19.91
CA ILE A 182 3.62 -19.57 -21.18
C ILE A 182 4.03 -20.99 -20.78
N ILE A 183 3.29 -22.00 -21.25
CA ILE A 183 3.24 -23.40 -20.78
C ILE A 183 2.21 -23.54 -19.64
N MET A 184 1.01 -24.09 -19.83
CA MET A 184 0.49 -25.07 -20.80
C MET A 184 -0.98 -24.78 -21.10
#